data_AF-F7RUZ2-F1
#
_entry.id   AF-F7RUZ2-F1
#
_cell.length_a   1.000
_cell.length_b   1.000
_cell.length_c   1.000
_cell.angle_alpha   90.00
_cell.angle_beta   90.00
_cell.angle_gamma   90.00
#
_symmetry.space_group_name_H-M   'P 1'
#
loop_
_entity.id
_entity.type
_entity.pdbx_description
1 polymer ?
#
loop_
_entity_poly.entity_id
_entity_poly.type
_entity_poly.pdbx_seq_one_letter_code
_entity_poly.pdbx_strand_id
1 'polypeptide(L)'
;MRILILLLSLPVLFGCSNLASYETTRSAAEGRLQAAYALPSENKTPSRIVRDQGYFVPPLQLPEKSGPGWFNLNLEFAFDQYPLMQALQDITAPLGVSIRLLDQIDAQQPISIRHHGTVGEAIEQIALLTGLSFVADERLVTWRQYEMAEFDVAFLAGATNFFLGADGQERGAAASIGGGSQVAFNSGLSDESPQYLNFASESLSVWDDLESALALLLSEHGEIAVNQSSTSVLIRDLPQHVAQVREYLVQQNERLTRQVAIDVQVIEVTFNDSKQAGIDWDLIYQMTRGSGVVNLLSGSNSAVSASGAALGYQRQSGPMAGASALISALNQQGVVEVSNHPRLVTLNNQISKIILEDNVTYLASSGTSSTANVGTSDLLIPGVVRTGFELYVLPKVANGQVLLQLSTSLSDLRSIDEVRSGEMIIQTPQTSRKKFFMKAIVADQETLLISGLENSRQQWEQNSSFGSWLLGGKRQNHRQHSETLLLLTPRILNAGAML
;
A
#
# COMPACT_ATOMS: atom_id res chain seq x y z
N MET A 1 8.36 78.73 51.06
CA MET A 1 8.12 79.50 49.82
C MET A 1 8.77 78.72 48.69
N ARG A 2 8.14 77.89 47.86
CA ARG A 2 6.75 77.66 47.36
C ARG A 2 6.55 76.13 47.30
N ILE A 3 5.50 75.50 47.85
CA ILE A 3 4.06 75.45 47.52
C ILE A 3 3.73 74.72 46.20
N LEU A 4 2.98 73.61 46.37
CA LEU A 4 1.96 72.97 45.52
C LEU A 4 2.32 72.36 44.16
N ILE A 5 2.21 71.03 44.07
CA ILE A 5 1.24 70.22 43.27
C ILE A 5 1.60 68.75 43.64
N LEU A 6 0.97 68.08 44.60
CA LEU A 6 -0.43 67.62 44.71
C LEU A 6 -0.72 66.41 43.80
N LEU A 7 -0.71 65.24 44.45
CA LEU A 7 -1.44 63.99 44.17
C LEU A 7 -1.50 63.47 42.72
N LEU A 8 -0.70 62.44 42.43
CA LEU A 8 -1.18 61.24 41.73
C LEU A 8 -0.19 60.07 41.92
N SER A 9 -0.71 58.87 42.11
CA SER A 9 -0.04 57.55 42.03
C SER A 9 0.69 56.98 43.27
N LEU A 10 -0.12 56.43 44.17
CA LEU A 10 0.18 55.23 44.97
C LEU A 10 -0.46 54.03 44.22
N PRO A 11 -0.15 52.74 44.48
CA PRO A 11 1.10 51.95 44.41
C PRO A 11 0.97 50.74 43.43
N VAL A 12 2.04 50.20 42.82
CA VAL A 12 2.00 48.85 42.19
C VAL A 12 3.34 48.12 42.37
N LEU A 13 3.45 47.37 43.47
CA LEU A 13 4.44 46.31 43.66
C LEU A 13 3.76 45.18 44.43
N PHE A 14 2.91 44.42 43.74
CA PHE A 14 2.39 43.12 44.18
C PHE A 14 2.16 42.24 42.95
N GLY A 15 3.21 41.55 42.52
CA GLY A 15 3.14 40.49 41.53
C GLY A 15 3.32 39.14 42.21
N CYS A 16 2.26 38.33 42.18
CA CYS A 16 2.25 36.88 42.33
C CYS A 16 2.65 36.28 43.69
N SER A 17 1.71 36.28 44.64
CA SER A 17 1.57 35.18 45.60
C SER A 17 0.10 34.73 45.62
N ASN A 18 -0.26 33.83 44.72
CA ASN A 18 -1.54 33.13 44.76
C ASN A 18 -1.26 31.63 44.62
N LEU A 19 -0.58 31.07 45.63
CA LEU A 19 -0.71 29.65 45.94
C LEU A 19 -2.10 29.50 46.55
N ALA A 20 -3.08 29.14 45.72
CA ALA A 20 -4.40 28.76 46.21
C ALA A 20 -4.21 27.65 47.25
N SER A 21 -4.65 27.91 48.48
CA SER A 21 -4.52 26.98 49.61
C SER A 21 -5.09 25.61 49.25
N TYR A 22 -4.36 24.55 49.54
CA TYR A 22 -4.76 23.16 49.30
C TYR A 22 -6.18 22.83 49.80
N GLU A 23 -6.63 23.49 50.87
CA GLU A 23 -7.97 23.33 51.42
C GLU A 23 -9.08 23.80 50.45
N THR A 24 -8.83 24.85 49.67
CA THR A 24 -9.81 25.36 48.69
C THR A 24 -9.91 24.49 47.44
N THR A 25 -8.83 23.85 47.00
CA THR A 25 -8.88 22.90 45.88
C THR A 25 -9.50 21.57 46.31
N ARG A 26 -9.27 21.15 47.55
CA ARG A 26 -9.88 19.93 48.12
C ARG A 26 -11.39 20.05 48.26
N SER A 27 -11.90 21.16 48.81
CA SER A 27 -13.36 21.34 48.97
C SER A 27 -14.08 21.46 47.62
N ALA A 28 -13.44 22.10 46.63
CA ALA A 28 -13.95 22.14 45.26
C ALA A 28 -13.97 20.76 44.58
N ALA A 29 -12.99 19.90 44.86
CA ALA A 29 -12.94 18.53 44.35
C ALA A 29 -13.99 17.63 45.02
N GLU A 30 -14.15 17.74 46.34
CA GLU A 30 -15.19 17.01 47.09
C GLU A 30 -16.60 17.42 46.66
N GLY A 31 -16.84 18.72 46.39
CA GLY A 31 -18.10 19.20 45.84
C GLY A 31 -18.41 18.66 44.43
N ARG A 32 -17.40 18.52 43.57
CA ARG A 32 -17.54 17.89 42.24
C ARG A 32 -17.82 16.39 42.32
N LEU A 33 -17.18 15.70 43.27
CA LEU A 33 -17.44 14.27 43.52
C LEU A 33 -18.87 14.05 44.02
N GLN A 34 -19.35 14.87 44.96
CA GLN A 34 -20.74 14.77 45.42
C GLN A 34 -21.76 15.08 44.33
N ALA A 35 -21.48 16.07 43.46
CA ALA A 35 -22.32 16.35 42.30
C ALA A 35 -22.34 15.19 41.28
N ALA A 36 -21.21 14.49 41.09
CA ALA A 36 -21.13 13.30 40.25
C ALA A 36 -21.92 12.11 40.85
N TYR A 37 -21.90 11.94 42.17
CA TYR A 37 -22.68 10.91 42.85
C TYR A 37 -24.19 11.25 42.97
N ALA A 38 -24.56 12.51 42.86
CA ALA A 38 -25.96 12.97 42.92
C ALA A 38 -26.69 12.93 41.57
N LEU A 39 -26.06 12.46 40.49
CA LEU A 39 -26.76 12.19 39.24
C LEU A 39 -27.84 11.14 39.50
N PRO A 40 -29.12 11.44 39.27
CA PRO A 40 -30.18 10.46 39.41
C PRO A 40 -29.87 9.31 38.47
N SER A 41 -29.80 8.08 38.98
CA SER A 41 -29.88 6.90 38.13
C SER A 41 -31.19 7.03 37.37
N GLU A 42 -31.12 7.35 36.09
CA GLU A 42 -32.28 7.41 35.21
C GLU A 42 -32.85 5.99 35.18
N ASN A 43 -33.83 5.74 36.06
CA ASN A 43 -34.67 4.55 36.02
C ASN A 43 -35.52 4.70 34.75
N LYS A 44 -34.91 4.36 33.61
CA LYS A 44 -35.61 3.97 32.41
C LYS A 44 -36.41 2.73 32.80
N THR A 45 -37.62 2.93 33.30
CA THR A 45 -38.67 1.93 33.16
C THR A 45 -38.66 1.56 31.67
N PRO A 46 -38.40 0.28 31.31
CA PRO A 46 -38.32 -0.10 29.92
C PRO A 46 -39.65 0.23 29.27
N SER A 47 -39.67 1.29 28.47
CA SER A 47 -40.79 1.69 27.66
C SER A 47 -41.03 0.56 26.67
N ARG A 48 -42.04 -0.26 26.95
CA ARG A 48 -42.56 -1.31 26.07
C ARG A 48 -41.49 -2.34 25.68
N ILE A 49 -41.58 -3.52 26.27
CA ILE A 49 -41.00 -4.74 25.65
C ILE A 49 -41.74 -4.92 24.31
N VAL A 50 -41.24 -4.29 23.26
CA VAL A 50 -41.40 -4.83 21.91
C VAL A 50 -40.58 -6.10 21.96
N ARG A 51 -41.24 -7.26 21.97
CA ARG A 51 -40.59 -8.50 21.57
C ARG A 51 -40.19 -8.27 20.12
N ASP A 52 -38.99 -7.75 19.92
CA ASP A 52 -38.37 -7.77 18.62
C ASP A 52 -38.27 -9.24 18.23
N GLN A 53 -38.91 -9.57 17.11
CA GLN A 53 -39.15 -10.94 16.72
C GLN A 53 -37.85 -11.57 16.28
N GLY A 54 -37.18 -12.22 17.22
CA GLY A 54 -36.01 -13.05 16.95
C GLY A 54 -34.78 -12.24 16.54
N TYR A 55 -33.62 -12.82 16.79
CA TYR A 55 -32.45 -12.45 16.03
C TYR A 55 -32.83 -12.53 14.56
N PHE A 56 -32.60 -11.45 13.79
CA PHE A 56 -32.54 -11.54 12.33
C PHE A 56 -31.37 -12.45 12.00
N VAL A 57 -31.61 -13.75 12.07
CA VAL A 57 -30.86 -14.72 11.31
C VAL A 57 -31.35 -14.45 9.90
N PRO A 58 -30.53 -13.85 9.00
CA PRO A 58 -30.90 -13.84 7.59
C PRO A 58 -31.32 -15.27 7.27
N PRO A 59 -32.47 -15.48 6.59
CA PRO A 59 -32.91 -16.84 6.26
C PRO A 59 -31.68 -17.56 5.73
N LEU A 60 -31.34 -18.71 6.32
CA LEU A 60 -30.26 -19.53 5.81
C LEU A 60 -30.55 -19.63 4.32
N GLN A 61 -29.73 -18.97 3.50
CA GLN A 61 -29.72 -19.13 2.07
C GLN A 61 -29.14 -20.52 1.90
N LEU A 62 -29.97 -21.53 2.19
CA LEU A 62 -29.78 -22.85 1.64
C LEU A 62 -29.53 -22.60 0.16
N PRO A 63 -28.46 -23.14 -0.43
CA PRO A 63 -28.23 -22.99 -1.85
C PRO A 63 -29.57 -23.28 -2.53
N GLU A 64 -30.12 -22.27 -3.18
CA GLU A 64 -31.40 -22.35 -3.86
C GLU A 64 -31.24 -23.56 -4.78
N LYS A 65 -31.95 -24.67 -4.48
CA LYS A 65 -31.79 -25.91 -5.23
C LYS A 65 -32.14 -25.55 -6.67
N SER A 66 -31.10 -25.39 -7.49
CA SER A 66 -31.21 -24.72 -8.78
C SER A 66 -32.02 -25.58 -9.72
N GLY A 67 -33.21 -25.12 -10.06
CA GLY A 67 -34.00 -25.76 -11.10
C GLY A 67 -35.50 -25.54 -10.94
N PRO A 68 -36.26 -25.72 -12.03
CA PRO A 68 -37.73 -25.69 -12.00
C PRO A 68 -38.30 -26.74 -11.05
N GLY A 69 -39.51 -26.51 -10.53
CA GLY A 69 -40.08 -27.26 -9.39
C GLY A 69 -40.14 -28.78 -9.57
N TRP A 70 -40.11 -29.27 -10.81
CA TRP A 70 -40.10 -30.70 -11.14
C TRP A 70 -38.75 -31.41 -10.91
N PHE A 71 -37.64 -30.68 -10.70
CA PHE A 71 -36.32 -31.27 -10.42
C PHE A 71 -36.31 -32.13 -9.17
N ASN A 72 -37.13 -31.79 -8.18
CA ASN A 72 -37.13 -32.43 -6.86
C ASN A 72 -38.06 -33.65 -6.77
N LEU A 73 -38.73 -34.03 -7.87
CA LEU A 73 -39.61 -35.20 -7.86
C LEU A 73 -38.76 -36.47 -7.87
N ASN A 74 -39.16 -37.46 -7.08
CA ASN A 74 -38.45 -38.74 -7.02
C ASN A 74 -38.84 -39.61 -8.22
N LEU A 75 -37.84 -40.26 -8.80
CA LEU A 75 -37.97 -41.16 -9.94
C LEU A 75 -36.99 -42.33 -9.79
N GLU A 76 -37.42 -43.52 -10.19
CA GLU A 76 -36.58 -44.71 -10.23
C GLU A 76 -36.70 -45.36 -11.61
N PHE A 77 -35.56 -45.63 -12.24
CA PHE A 77 -35.50 -46.30 -13.54
C PHE A 77 -34.17 -47.02 -13.73
N ALA A 78 -34.19 -48.00 -14.64
CA ALA A 78 -33.01 -48.74 -15.08
C ALA A 78 -33.05 -48.87 -16.59
N PHE A 79 -32.11 -48.20 -17.26
CA PHE A 79 -31.92 -48.29 -18.71
C PHE A 79 -30.68 -49.14 -19.01
N ASP A 80 -30.82 -50.00 -20.02
CA ASP A 80 -29.72 -50.80 -20.55
C ASP A 80 -29.71 -50.69 -22.08
N GLN A 81 -28.65 -50.10 -22.63
CA GLN A 81 -28.48 -49.80 -24.05
C GLN A 81 -29.67 -49.05 -24.67
N TYR A 82 -30.27 -48.14 -23.89
CA TYR A 82 -31.47 -47.44 -24.30
C TYR A 82 -31.12 -46.18 -25.11
N PRO A 83 -31.86 -45.84 -26.19
CA PRO A 83 -31.59 -44.63 -26.96
C PRO A 83 -31.77 -43.36 -26.12
N LEU A 84 -30.82 -42.42 -26.19
CA LEU A 84 -30.83 -41.17 -25.43
C LEU A 84 -32.15 -40.39 -25.55
N MET A 85 -32.65 -40.17 -26.77
CA MET A 85 -33.88 -39.38 -26.97
C MET A 85 -35.09 -40.03 -26.30
N GLN A 86 -35.17 -41.36 -26.35
CA GLN A 86 -36.30 -42.10 -25.79
C GLN A 86 -36.22 -42.13 -24.26
N ALA A 87 -35.01 -42.29 -23.69
CA ALA A 87 -34.79 -42.17 -22.25
C ALA A 87 -35.24 -40.81 -21.71
N LEU A 88 -34.85 -39.73 -22.40
CA LEU A 88 -35.24 -38.38 -21.99
C LEU A 88 -36.75 -38.19 -22.10
N GLN A 89 -37.39 -38.65 -23.18
CA GLN A 89 -38.84 -38.56 -23.33
C GLN A 89 -39.58 -39.32 -22.22
N ASP A 90 -39.16 -40.52 -21.86
CA ASP A 90 -39.82 -41.31 -20.81
C ASP A 90 -39.71 -40.65 -19.43
N ILE A 91 -38.58 -39.97 -19.14
CA ILE A 91 -38.38 -39.23 -17.89
C ILE A 91 -39.26 -37.96 -17.84
N THR A 92 -39.39 -37.25 -18.97
CA THR A 92 -39.99 -35.90 -19.00
C THR A 92 -41.46 -35.86 -19.42
N ALA A 93 -41.94 -36.86 -20.16
CA ALA A 93 -43.33 -36.95 -20.62
C ALA A 93 -44.36 -36.95 -19.48
N PRO A 94 -44.16 -37.66 -18.35
CA PRO A 94 -45.09 -37.61 -17.21
C PRO A 94 -45.17 -36.22 -16.56
N LEU A 95 -44.14 -35.40 -16.75
CA LEU A 95 -44.01 -34.06 -16.17
C LEU A 95 -44.58 -32.96 -17.08
N GLY A 96 -44.95 -33.29 -18.32
CA GLY A 96 -45.39 -32.31 -19.32
C GLY A 96 -44.27 -31.39 -19.80
N VAL A 97 -43.01 -31.82 -19.66
CA VAL A 97 -41.82 -31.06 -20.06
C VAL A 97 -41.37 -31.52 -21.45
N SER A 98 -41.14 -30.57 -22.34
CA SER A 98 -40.66 -30.84 -23.70
C SER A 98 -39.14 -30.89 -23.76
N ILE A 99 -38.59 -31.62 -24.73
CA ILE A 99 -37.14 -31.75 -24.93
C ILE A 99 -36.75 -31.17 -26.28
N ARG A 100 -35.65 -30.43 -26.29
CA ARG A 100 -35.03 -29.93 -27.51
C ARG A 100 -33.55 -30.29 -27.52
N LEU A 101 -33.12 -31.03 -28.54
CA LEU A 101 -31.71 -31.28 -28.84
C LEU A 101 -31.23 -30.23 -29.84
N LEU A 102 -30.12 -29.56 -29.56
CA LEU A 102 -29.42 -28.65 -30.47
C LEU A 102 -28.15 -29.35 -31.03
N ASP A 103 -27.44 -28.71 -31.95
CA ASP A 103 -26.09 -29.11 -32.40
C ASP A 103 -25.91 -30.50 -33.06
N GLN A 104 -26.96 -31.06 -33.68
CA GLN A 104 -26.91 -32.39 -34.32
C GLN A 104 -26.45 -33.53 -33.38
N ILE A 105 -26.82 -33.45 -32.09
CA ILE A 105 -26.56 -34.52 -31.12
C ILE A 105 -27.14 -35.85 -31.62
N ASP A 106 -26.37 -36.94 -31.48
CA ASP A 106 -26.81 -38.29 -31.83
C ASP A 106 -27.91 -38.76 -30.88
N ALA A 107 -29.15 -38.71 -31.36
CA ALA A 107 -30.35 -39.12 -30.63
C ALA A 107 -30.40 -40.63 -30.33
N GLN A 108 -29.58 -41.45 -31.01
CA GLN A 108 -29.55 -42.91 -30.90
C GLN A 108 -28.37 -43.43 -30.07
N GLN A 109 -27.57 -42.54 -29.46
CA GLN A 109 -26.49 -42.95 -28.58
C GLN A 109 -27.03 -43.83 -27.44
N PRO A 110 -26.53 -45.08 -27.29
CA PRO A 110 -27.02 -45.98 -26.26
C PRO A 110 -26.50 -45.54 -24.89
N ILE A 111 -27.41 -45.40 -23.93
CA ILE A 111 -27.07 -45.11 -22.54
C ILE A 111 -27.47 -46.29 -21.65
N SER A 112 -26.61 -46.61 -20.69
CA SER A 112 -26.88 -47.60 -19.64
C SER A 112 -26.69 -46.92 -18.28
N ILE A 113 -27.79 -46.74 -17.55
CA ILE A 113 -27.81 -46.01 -16.28
C ILE A 113 -28.88 -46.64 -15.38
N ARG A 114 -28.56 -46.76 -14.09
CA ARG A 114 -29.54 -47.06 -13.05
C ARG A 114 -29.55 -45.90 -12.08
N HIS A 115 -30.72 -45.34 -11.84
CA HIS A 115 -30.87 -44.17 -11.01
C HIS A 115 -32.03 -44.35 -10.03
N HIS A 116 -31.78 -43.97 -8.78
CA HIS A 116 -32.77 -43.91 -7.71
C HIS A 116 -32.54 -42.61 -6.96
N GLY A 117 -33.42 -41.63 -7.16
CA GLY A 117 -33.21 -40.28 -6.66
C GLY A 117 -34.19 -39.29 -7.27
N THR A 118 -33.74 -38.05 -7.42
CA THR A 118 -34.55 -36.97 -8.00
C THR A 118 -34.42 -36.90 -9.52
N VAL A 119 -35.43 -36.39 -10.22
CA VAL A 119 -35.36 -36.17 -11.68
C VAL A 119 -34.18 -35.27 -12.05
N GLY A 120 -33.88 -34.26 -11.23
CA GLY A 120 -32.73 -33.39 -11.43
C GLY A 120 -31.40 -34.15 -11.45
N GLU A 121 -31.16 -34.97 -10.42
CA GLU A 121 -29.95 -35.82 -10.35
C GLU A 121 -29.89 -36.82 -11.51
N ALA A 122 -31.02 -37.36 -11.96
CA ALA A 122 -31.08 -38.24 -13.12
C ALA A 122 -30.62 -37.53 -14.41
N ILE A 123 -31.11 -36.31 -14.65
CA ILE A 123 -30.74 -35.49 -15.80
C ILE A 123 -29.26 -35.09 -15.73
N GLU A 124 -28.77 -34.68 -14.56
CA GLU A 124 -27.36 -34.38 -14.34
C GLU A 124 -26.47 -35.60 -14.58
N GLN A 125 -26.88 -36.78 -14.12
CA GLN A 125 -26.14 -38.02 -14.35
C GLN A 125 -26.10 -38.39 -15.85
N ILE A 126 -27.20 -38.21 -16.58
CA ILE A 126 -27.23 -38.38 -18.04
C ILE A 126 -26.32 -37.35 -18.73
N ALA A 127 -26.34 -36.10 -18.28
CA ALA A 127 -25.46 -35.05 -18.79
C ALA A 127 -23.97 -35.37 -18.57
N LEU A 128 -23.61 -35.87 -17.39
CA LEU A 128 -22.25 -36.30 -17.07
C LEU A 128 -21.80 -37.50 -17.90
N LEU A 129 -22.67 -38.48 -18.14
CA LEU A 129 -22.36 -39.67 -18.95
C LEU A 129 -22.23 -39.35 -20.44
N THR A 130 -23.06 -38.45 -20.95
CA THR A 130 -23.10 -38.09 -22.38
C THR A 130 -22.16 -36.93 -22.72
N GLY A 131 -21.67 -36.20 -21.71
CA GLY A 131 -20.86 -35.00 -21.90
C GLY A 131 -21.65 -33.79 -22.42
N LEU A 132 -22.99 -33.86 -22.39
CA LEU A 132 -23.87 -32.80 -22.88
C LEU A 132 -24.18 -31.80 -21.77
N SER A 133 -24.37 -30.54 -22.15
CA SER A 133 -24.91 -29.51 -21.27
C SER A 133 -26.43 -29.43 -21.44
N PHE A 134 -27.14 -29.11 -20.37
CA PHE A 134 -28.57 -28.87 -20.44
C PHE A 134 -28.92 -27.52 -19.80
N VAL A 135 -29.97 -26.88 -20.32
CA VAL A 135 -30.63 -25.75 -19.69
C VAL A 135 -32.07 -26.17 -19.47
N ALA A 136 -32.47 -26.24 -18.21
CA ALA A 136 -33.81 -26.63 -17.83
C ALA A 136 -34.65 -25.40 -17.44
N ASP A 137 -35.82 -25.31 -18.05
CA ASP A 137 -36.87 -24.33 -17.76
C ASP A 137 -38.13 -25.08 -17.28
N GLU A 138 -39.16 -24.38 -16.83
CA GLU A 138 -40.39 -24.95 -16.26
C GLU A 138 -41.10 -25.94 -17.20
N ARG A 139 -40.96 -25.78 -18.53
CA ARG A 139 -41.66 -26.61 -19.53
C ARG A 139 -40.78 -27.12 -20.68
N LEU A 140 -39.49 -26.78 -20.67
CA LEU A 140 -38.57 -27.12 -21.76
C LEU A 140 -37.18 -27.42 -21.21
N VAL A 141 -36.62 -28.56 -21.60
CA VAL A 141 -35.20 -28.88 -21.37
C VAL A 141 -34.49 -28.83 -22.72
N THR A 142 -33.50 -27.95 -22.82
CA THR A 142 -32.68 -27.81 -24.02
C THR A 142 -31.31 -28.41 -23.78
N TRP A 143 -30.93 -29.37 -24.61
CA TRP A 143 -29.64 -30.06 -24.59
C TRP A 143 -28.73 -29.50 -25.68
N ARG A 144 -27.47 -29.27 -25.33
CA ARG A 144 -26.43 -28.73 -26.22
C ARG A 144 -25.13 -29.51 -26.02
N GLN A 145 -24.39 -29.72 -27.10
CA GLN A 145 -23.07 -30.34 -27.02
C GLN A 145 -22.05 -29.36 -26.42
N TYR A 146 -22.14 -28.08 -26.80
CA TYR A 146 -21.21 -27.04 -26.37
C TYR A 146 -21.89 -26.05 -25.41
N GLU A 147 -21.20 -25.73 -24.32
CA GLU A 147 -21.53 -24.64 -23.41
C GLU A 147 -20.76 -23.39 -23.83
N MET A 148 -21.46 -22.26 -23.82
CA MET A 148 -20.89 -20.92 -24.00
C MET A 148 -20.92 -20.23 -22.65
N ALA A 149 -19.76 -19.81 -22.15
CA ALA A 149 -19.64 -19.08 -20.90
C ALA A 149 -18.72 -17.87 -21.07
N GLU A 150 -19.14 -16.73 -20.52
CA GLU A 150 -18.33 -15.54 -20.39
C GLU A 150 -17.85 -15.43 -18.96
N PHE A 151 -16.56 -15.15 -18.78
CA PHE A 151 -15.93 -14.98 -17.48
C PHE A 151 -15.24 -13.63 -17.40
N ASP A 152 -15.53 -12.89 -16.34
CA ASP A 152 -14.81 -11.66 -16.03
C ASP A 152 -13.41 -11.98 -15.50
N VAL A 153 -12.42 -11.22 -15.92
CA VAL A 153 -11.04 -11.32 -15.44
C VAL A 153 -10.71 -10.07 -14.65
N ALA A 154 -10.21 -10.22 -13.43
CA ALA A 154 -9.91 -9.10 -12.56
C ALA A 154 -8.54 -8.46 -12.86
N PHE A 155 -8.31 -8.08 -14.12
CA PHE A 155 -7.10 -7.40 -14.57
C PHE A 155 -7.46 -6.21 -15.48
N LEU A 156 -6.74 -5.10 -15.41
CA LEU A 156 -7.08 -3.94 -16.24
C LEU A 156 -6.67 -4.15 -17.71
N ALA A 157 -7.38 -3.50 -18.63
CA ALA A 157 -7.05 -3.53 -20.05
C ALA A 157 -5.65 -2.95 -20.34
N GLY A 158 -4.89 -3.59 -21.23
CA GLY A 158 -3.61 -3.10 -21.75
C GLY A 158 -2.37 -3.83 -21.24
N ALA A 159 -1.21 -3.50 -21.85
CA ALA A 159 0.09 -4.00 -21.41
C ALA A 159 0.65 -3.10 -20.30
N THR A 160 1.14 -3.72 -19.22
CA THR A 160 1.79 -2.98 -18.14
C THR A 160 3.29 -2.89 -18.40
N ASN A 161 3.75 -1.71 -18.80
CA ASN A 161 5.16 -1.38 -18.77
C ASN A 161 5.46 -0.78 -17.41
N PHE A 162 6.34 -1.43 -16.64
CA PHE A 162 6.83 -0.83 -15.41
C PHE A 162 8.34 -0.81 -15.38
N PHE A 163 8.83 0.33 -14.90
CA PHE A 163 10.22 0.58 -14.62
C PHE A 163 10.35 0.86 -13.13
N LEU A 164 11.15 0.06 -12.44
CA LEU A 164 11.45 0.29 -11.04
C LEU A 164 12.90 0.77 -10.92
N GLY A 165 13.07 2.09 -10.80
CA GLY A 165 14.38 2.75 -10.81
C GLY A 165 14.25 4.23 -11.13
N ALA A 166 15.37 4.96 -11.06
CA ALA A 166 15.40 6.34 -11.54
C ALA A 166 15.49 6.32 -13.07
N ASP A 167 14.43 6.78 -13.74
CA ASP A 167 14.49 7.05 -15.18
C ASP A 167 15.35 8.31 -15.39
N GLY A 168 16.40 8.15 -16.19
CA GLY A 168 17.28 9.22 -16.65
C GLY A 168 16.78 9.93 -17.90
N GLN A 169 15.59 9.62 -18.41
CA GLN A 169 15.02 10.32 -19.56
C GLN A 169 14.19 11.56 -19.20
N GLU A 170 14.74 12.46 -18.39
CA GLU A 170 14.49 13.87 -18.69
C GLU A 170 15.36 14.24 -19.88
N ARG A 171 14.81 14.04 -21.09
CA ARG A 171 15.24 14.77 -22.29
C ARG A 171 15.10 16.25 -21.95
N GLY A 172 16.17 16.84 -21.43
CA GLY A 172 16.32 18.28 -21.30
C GLY A 172 16.02 18.86 -22.67
N ALA A 173 14.86 19.49 -22.81
CA ALA A 173 14.52 20.26 -23.98
C ALA A 173 15.54 21.40 -24.05
N ALA A 174 16.59 21.20 -24.85
CA ALA A 174 17.48 22.27 -25.23
C ALA A 174 16.63 23.30 -25.97
N ALA A 175 16.28 24.39 -25.28
CA ALA A 175 15.67 25.54 -25.91
C ALA A 175 16.70 26.14 -26.87
N SER A 176 16.66 25.73 -28.13
CA SER A 176 17.44 26.34 -29.19
C SER A 176 16.86 27.70 -29.52
N ILE A 177 17.32 28.74 -28.83
CA ILE A 177 17.12 30.12 -29.29
C ILE A 177 18.16 30.37 -30.40
N GLY A 178 17.66 30.56 -31.62
CA GLY A 178 18.50 30.88 -32.77
C GLY A 178 19.12 32.27 -32.67
N GLY A 179 20.41 32.36 -33.03
CA GLY A 179 21.06 33.59 -33.49
C GLY A 179 22.14 34.18 -32.57
N GLY A 180 23.40 33.79 -32.78
CA GLY A 180 24.58 34.60 -32.47
C GLY A 180 25.22 34.44 -31.08
N SER A 181 26.44 33.88 -31.07
CA SER A 181 27.35 33.68 -29.92
C SER A 181 26.97 32.54 -28.96
N GLN A 182 27.62 31.40 -29.15
CA GLN A 182 27.47 30.21 -28.32
C GLN A 182 28.20 30.40 -26.98
N VAL A 183 27.45 30.69 -25.91
CA VAL A 183 27.85 30.34 -24.55
C VAL A 183 26.95 29.20 -24.10
N ALA A 184 27.49 27.99 -24.08
CA ALA A 184 26.77 26.81 -23.61
C ALA A 184 26.63 26.88 -22.08
N PHE A 185 25.48 27.32 -21.60
CA PHE A 185 25.12 27.21 -20.18
C PHE A 185 24.41 25.89 -19.94
N ASN A 186 25.18 24.83 -19.68
CA ASN A 186 24.64 23.59 -19.11
C ASN A 186 24.60 23.74 -17.58
N SER A 187 23.61 24.47 -17.07
CA SER A 187 23.38 24.69 -15.63
C SER A 187 22.47 23.63 -15.00
N GLY A 188 22.33 22.46 -15.64
CA GLY A 188 21.79 21.26 -15.02
C GLY A 188 22.93 20.36 -14.55
N LEU A 189 23.01 20.09 -13.25
CA LEU A 189 23.70 18.91 -12.74
C LEU A 189 23.00 17.68 -13.35
N SER A 190 23.59 17.09 -14.39
CA SER A 190 23.16 15.79 -14.90
C SER A 190 23.62 14.72 -13.92
N ASP A 191 22.77 14.47 -12.91
CA ASP A 191 22.90 13.44 -11.87
C ASP A 191 22.56 12.06 -12.46
N GLU A 192 23.32 11.60 -13.46
CA GLU A 192 23.15 10.25 -14.03
C GLU A 192 24.31 9.35 -13.61
N SER A 193 24.15 8.71 -12.45
CA SER A 193 24.83 7.44 -12.18
C SER A 193 23.90 6.30 -12.61
N PRO A 194 24.13 5.60 -13.75
CA PRO A 194 23.29 4.49 -14.24
C PRO A 194 23.47 3.19 -13.42
N GLN A 195 23.91 3.29 -12.16
CA GLN A 195 24.33 2.16 -11.32
C GLN A 195 23.19 1.56 -10.49
N TYR A 196 21.94 1.69 -10.95
CA TYR A 196 20.80 1.06 -10.29
C TYR A 196 20.22 -0.05 -11.18
N LEU A 197 19.84 -1.16 -10.53
CA LEU A 197 19.18 -2.30 -11.17
C LEU A 197 17.83 -1.84 -11.72
N ASN A 198 17.84 -1.37 -12.95
CA ASN A 198 16.66 -1.00 -13.70
C ASN A 198 15.87 -2.29 -13.98
N PHE A 199 14.86 -2.58 -13.17
CA PHE A 199 13.89 -3.61 -13.49
C PHE A 199 12.91 -3.00 -14.48
N ALA A 200 13.16 -3.25 -15.76
CA ALA A 200 12.22 -3.01 -16.84
C ALA A 200 11.67 -4.36 -17.28
N SER A 201 10.36 -4.54 -17.16
CA SER A 201 9.68 -5.57 -17.96
C SER A 201 9.09 -4.88 -19.17
N GLU A 202 9.64 -5.16 -20.34
CA GLU A 202 9.07 -4.71 -21.59
C GLU A 202 7.94 -5.68 -21.97
N SER A 203 6.73 -5.16 -22.14
CA SER A 203 5.54 -5.88 -22.61
C SER A 203 5.19 -7.18 -21.86
N LEU A 204 4.99 -7.12 -20.55
CA LEU A 204 4.25 -8.19 -19.85
C LEU A 204 2.76 -8.04 -20.15
N SER A 205 2.20 -8.94 -20.94
CA SER A 205 0.78 -9.03 -21.26
C SER A 205 0.13 -10.20 -20.50
N VAL A 206 -0.53 -9.88 -19.38
CA VAL A 206 -1.30 -10.88 -18.60
C VAL A 206 -2.34 -11.58 -19.47
N TRP A 207 -2.88 -10.88 -20.47
CA TRP A 207 -3.86 -11.42 -21.42
C TRP A 207 -3.28 -12.52 -22.32
N ASP A 208 -2.04 -12.36 -22.82
CA ASP A 208 -1.41 -13.35 -23.70
C ASP A 208 -0.99 -14.60 -22.90
N ASP A 209 -0.52 -14.39 -21.67
CA ASP A 209 -0.21 -15.46 -20.72
C ASP A 209 -1.49 -16.24 -20.34
N LEU A 210 -2.60 -15.53 -20.12
CA LEU A 210 -3.89 -16.12 -19.80
C LEU A 210 -4.44 -16.91 -20.99
N GLU A 211 -4.39 -16.36 -22.20
CA GLU A 211 -4.81 -17.05 -23.43
C GLU A 211 -4.01 -18.34 -23.63
N SER A 212 -2.69 -18.28 -23.48
CA SER A 212 -1.80 -19.44 -23.60
C SER A 212 -2.09 -20.51 -22.54
N ALA A 213 -2.41 -20.11 -21.30
CA ALA A 213 -2.76 -21.04 -20.23
C ALA A 213 -4.14 -21.68 -20.47
N LEU A 214 -5.12 -20.90 -20.93
CA LEU A 214 -6.47 -21.41 -21.21
C LEU A 214 -6.46 -22.35 -22.41
N ALA A 215 -5.65 -22.09 -23.43
CA ALA A 215 -5.46 -22.96 -24.60
C ALA A 215 -5.08 -24.41 -24.22
N LEU A 216 -4.40 -24.61 -23.09
CA LEU A 216 -4.04 -25.95 -22.59
C LEU A 216 -5.20 -26.67 -21.88
N LEU A 217 -6.24 -25.94 -21.47
CA LEU A 217 -7.42 -26.49 -20.78
C LEU A 217 -8.58 -26.76 -21.74
N LEU A 218 -8.57 -26.18 -22.94
CA LEU A 218 -9.58 -26.36 -23.98
C LEU A 218 -9.48 -27.74 -24.66
N SER A 219 -10.61 -28.23 -25.19
CA SER A 219 -10.69 -29.42 -26.04
C SER A 219 -10.25 -29.12 -27.48
N GLU A 220 -10.14 -30.16 -28.31
CA GLU A 220 -9.80 -30.02 -29.74
C GLU A 220 -10.80 -29.14 -30.53
N HIS A 221 -12.05 -29.03 -30.06
CA HIS A 221 -13.11 -28.25 -30.68
C HIS A 221 -13.46 -26.98 -29.90
N GLY A 222 -12.67 -26.64 -28.88
CA GLY A 222 -12.88 -25.46 -28.04
C GLY A 222 -12.48 -24.17 -28.75
N GLU A 223 -13.30 -23.13 -28.62
CA GLU A 223 -12.99 -21.78 -29.10
C GLU A 223 -12.89 -20.82 -27.91
N ILE A 224 -11.86 -19.97 -27.93
CA ILE A 224 -11.65 -18.91 -26.95
C ILE A 224 -11.61 -17.55 -27.66
N ALA A 225 -12.25 -16.55 -27.05
CA ALA A 225 -12.14 -15.16 -27.46
C ALA A 225 -11.86 -14.28 -26.24
N VAL A 226 -10.66 -13.68 -26.21
CA VAL A 226 -10.27 -12.73 -25.15
C VAL A 226 -10.69 -11.33 -25.58
N ASN A 227 -11.50 -10.67 -24.75
CA ASN A 227 -11.89 -9.28 -24.97
C ASN A 227 -11.30 -8.38 -23.88
N GLN A 228 -10.14 -7.82 -24.17
CA GLN A 228 -9.44 -6.92 -23.24
C GLN A 228 -10.24 -5.63 -22.96
N SER A 229 -11.12 -5.21 -23.87
CA SER A 229 -11.90 -3.97 -23.71
C SER A 229 -13.07 -4.12 -22.73
N SER A 230 -13.72 -5.29 -22.71
CA SER A 230 -14.75 -5.63 -21.72
C SER A 230 -14.17 -6.29 -20.49
N THR A 231 -12.88 -6.62 -20.49
CA THR A 231 -12.20 -7.35 -19.40
C THR A 231 -12.79 -8.76 -19.19
N SER A 232 -13.26 -9.38 -20.28
CA SER A 232 -13.92 -10.69 -20.22
C SER A 232 -13.32 -11.67 -21.23
N VAL A 233 -13.48 -12.96 -20.93
CA VAL A 233 -13.08 -14.07 -21.79
C VAL A 233 -14.33 -14.89 -22.11
N LEU A 234 -14.61 -15.02 -23.40
CA LEU A 234 -15.69 -15.86 -23.91
C LEU A 234 -15.12 -17.22 -24.29
N ILE A 235 -15.76 -18.28 -23.82
CA ILE A 235 -15.33 -19.66 -24.03
C ILE A 235 -16.49 -20.47 -24.56
N ARG A 236 -16.21 -21.25 -25.60
CA ARG A 236 -17.10 -22.25 -26.18
C ARG A 236 -16.43 -23.60 -26.10
N ASP A 237 -16.94 -24.51 -25.28
CA ASP A 237 -16.39 -25.86 -25.21
C ASP A 237 -17.39 -26.88 -24.63
N LEU A 238 -16.99 -28.13 -24.49
CA LEU A 238 -17.72 -29.12 -23.70
C LEU A 238 -17.84 -28.64 -22.24
N PRO A 239 -18.97 -28.90 -21.57
CA PRO A 239 -19.26 -28.40 -20.22
C PRO A 239 -18.18 -28.77 -19.18
N GLN A 240 -17.55 -29.93 -19.32
CA GLN A 240 -16.49 -30.38 -18.41
C GLN A 240 -15.24 -29.47 -18.48
N HIS A 241 -14.87 -29.03 -19.69
CA HIS A 241 -13.74 -28.13 -19.91
C HIS A 241 -14.09 -26.70 -19.48
N VAL A 242 -15.31 -26.23 -19.77
CA VAL A 242 -15.80 -24.93 -19.30
C VAL A 242 -15.79 -24.85 -17.77
N ALA A 243 -16.18 -25.93 -17.07
CA ALA A 243 -16.13 -25.98 -15.61
C ALA A 243 -14.69 -25.95 -15.06
N GLN A 244 -13.73 -26.61 -15.71
CA GLN A 244 -12.32 -26.54 -15.32
C GLN A 244 -11.74 -25.13 -15.52
N VAL A 245 -12.08 -24.48 -16.63
CA VAL A 245 -11.65 -23.11 -16.90
C VAL A 245 -12.27 -22.14 -15.90
N ARG A 246 -13.55 -22.30 -15.56
CA ARG A 246 -14.23 -21.52 -14.51
C ARG A 246 -13.45 -21.58 -13.20
N GLU A 247 -13.13 -22.78 -12.72
CA GLU A 247 -12.37 -22.95 -11.47
C GLU A 247 -10.99 -22.29 -11.55
N TYR A 248 -10.29 -22.44 -12.68
CA TYR A 248 -9.01 -21.79 -12.90
C TYR A 248 -9.11 -20.25 -12.85
N LEU A 249 -10.09 -19.67 -13.55
CA LEU A 249 -10.29 -18.21 -13.60
C LEU A 249 -10.71 -17.64 -12.25
N VAL A 250 -11.57 -18.35 -11.49
CA VAL A 250 -11.92 -17.97 -10.11
C VAL A 250 -10.66 -17.89 -9.24
N GLN A 251 -9.79 -18.91 -9.31
CA GLN A 251 -8.53 -18.91 -8.57
C GLN A 251 -7.57 -17.81 -9.04
N GLN A 252 -7.47 -17.54 -10.34
CA GLN A 252 -6.64 -16.44 -10.84
C GLN A 252 -7.18 -15.07 -10.38
N ASN A 253 -8.49 -14.85 -10.48
CA ASN A 253 -9.12 -13.62 -10.02
C ASN A 253 -8.92 -13.41 -8.53
N GLU A 254 -9.05 -14.45 -7.70
CA GLU A 254 -8.77 -14.36 -6.27
C GLU A 254 -7.32 -13.94 -6.00
N ARG A 255 -6.37 -14.40 -6.82
CA ARG A 255 -4.95 -14.03 -6.68
C ARG A 255 -4.65 -12.62 -7.17
N LEU A 256 -5.27 -12.18 -8.26
CA LEU A 256 -5.07 -10.85 -8.85
C LEU A 256 -5.75 -9.75 -8.03
N THR A 257 -6.91 -10.04 -7.43
CA THR A 257 -7.68 -9.07 -6.63
C THR A 257 -7.15 -8.86 -5.21
N ARG A 258 -6.17 -9.66 -4.75
CA ARG A 258 -5.59 -9.46 -3.42
C ARG A 258 -4.98 -8.07 -3.34
N GLN A 259 -5.32 -7.36 -2.28
CA GLN A 259 -4.82 -6.01 -2.03
C GLN A 259 -3.82 -6.04 -0.88
N VAL A 260 -2.80 -5.20 -0.98
CA VAL A 260 -1.80 -4.99 0.06
C VAL A 260 -1.77 -3.50 0.38
N ALA A 261 -2.08 -3.17 1.63
CA ALA A 261 -1.78 -1.87 2.20
C ALA A 261 -0.35 -1.87 2.74
N ILE A 262 0.41 -0.82 2.50
CA ILE A 262 1.79 -0.69 2.92
C ILE A 262 1.90 0.62 3.68
N ASP A 263 2.18 0.50 4.97
CA ASP A 263 2.44 1.62 5.86
C ASP A 263 3.95 1.85 5.90
N VAL A 264 4.37 3.05 5.51
CA VAL A 264 5.77 3.46 5.49
C VAL A 264 5.99 4.51 6.57
N GLN A 265 7.06 4.37 7.34
CA GLN A 265 7.50 5.42 8.26
C GLN A 265 8.97 5.71 8.02
N VAL A 266 9.27 6.97 7.75
CA VAL A 266 10.65 7.46 7.65
C VAL A 266 10.96 8.20 8.94
N ILE A 267 11.94 7.72 9.68
CA ILE A 267 12.38 8.34 10.93
C ILE A 267 13.82 8.80 10.73
N GLU A 268 14.05 10.12 10.80
CA GLU A 268 15.40 10.65 10.93
C GLU A 268 15.76 10.82 12.40
N VAL A 269 16.89 10.22 12.76
CA VAL A 269 17.41 10.18 14.12
C VAL A 269 18.64 11.09 14.16
N THR A 270 18.53 12.29 14.73
CA THR A 270 19.66 13.21 14.94
C THR A 270 20.20 13.14 16.37
N PHE A 271 21.51 12.93 16.51
CA PHE A 271 22.19 12.81 17.79
C PHE A 271 22.79 14.16 18.20
N ASN A 272 22.42 14.63 19.40
CA ASN A 272 22.85 15.92 19.94
C ASN A 272 24.11 15.82 20.83
N ASP A 273 24.45 14.62 21.34
CA ASP A 273 25.62 14.44 22.21
C ASP A 273 26.82 13.91 21.42
N SER A 274 27.94 14.62 21.54
CA SER A 274 29.26 14.29 20.98
C SER A 274 29.82 12.90 21.33
N LYS A 275 29.23 12.20 22.31
CA LYS A 275 29.66 10.88 22.79
C LYS A 275 28.88 9.70 22.20
N GLN A 276 27.76 9.94 21.52
CA GLN A 276 26.91 8.88 20.97
C GLN A 276 27.18 8.71 19.48
N ALA A 277 27.73 7.56 19.09
CA ALA A 277 28.23 7.30 17.74
C ALA A 277 27.24 6.54 16.83
N GLY A 278 26.05 6.20 17.32
CA GLY A 278 25.02 5.49 16.55
C GLY A 278 23.94 4.86 17.43
N ILE A 279 22.97 4.20 16.79
CA ILE A 279 21.94 3.40 17.46
C ILE A 279 22.53 2.07 17.94
N ASP A 280 22.29 1.71 19.21
CA ASP A 280 22.66 0.40 19.75
C ASP A 280 21.49 -0.59 19.55
N TRP A 281 21.59 -1.37 18.47
CA TRP A 281 20.54 -2.33 18.09
C TRP A 281 20.40 -3.51 19.06
N ASP A 282 21.44 -3.87 19.80
CA ASP A 282 21.40 -4.98 20.76
C ASP A 282 20.62 -4.57 22.02
N LEU A 283 20.85 -3.35 22.51
CA LEU A 283 20.07 -2.77 23.60
C LEU A 283 18.58 -2.65 23.24
N ILE A 284 18.25 -2.21 22.02
CA ILE A 284 16.86 -2.10 21.55
C ILE A 284 16.19 -3.49 21.45
N TYR A 285 16.89 -4.50 20.93
CA TYR A 285 16.35 -5.87 20.85
C TYR A 285 16.05 -6.44 22.24
N GLN A 286 16.94 -6.21 23.21
CA GLN A 286 16.76 -6.64 24.60
C GLN A 286 15.62 -5.90 25.31
N MET A 287 15.43 -4.61 25.02
CA MET A 287 14.32 -3.81 25.55
C MET A 287 12.96 -4.20 24.93
N THR A 288 12.95 -4.56 23.65
CA THR A 288 11.72 -4.94 22.92
C THR A 288 11.35 -6.42 23.04
N ARG A 289 12.23 -7.26 23.64
CA ARG A 289 12.03 -8.69 23.95
C ARG A 289 11.30 -9.48 22.86
N GLY A 290 11.71 -9.33 21.60
CA GLY A 290 11.16 -10.10 20.48
C GLY A 290 9.78 -9.65 19.99
N SER A 291 9.35 -8.42 20.30
CA SER A 291 8.14 -7.80 19.74
C SER A 291 8.32 -7.41 18.26
N GLY A 292 8.44 -8.41 17.37
CA GLY A 292 8.14 -8.27 15.94
C GLY A 292 9.02 -7.34 15.08
N VAL A 293 10.20 -6.92 15.53
CA VAL A 293 11.16 -6.17 14.71
C VAL A 293 12.30 -7.09 14.29
N VAL A 294 12.38 -7.38 12.99
CA VAL A 294 13.45 -8.19 12.39
C VAL A 294 14.48 -7.26 11.75
N ASN A 295 15.71 -7.24 12.26
CA ASN A 295 16.83 -6.48 11.70
C ASN A 295 17.62 -7.36 10.71
N LEU A 296 17.75 -6.91 9.46
CA LEU A 296 18.38 -7.68 8.37
C LEU A 296 19.91 -7.51 8.30
N LEU A 297 20.52 -6.60 9.10
CA LEU A 297 21.92 -6.19 8.95
C LEU A 297 22.87 -6.65 10.05
N SER A 298 22.39 -7.28 11.13
CA SER A 298 23.26 -7.69 12.25
C SER A 298 23.45 -9.21 12.31
N GLY A 299 24.56 -9.68 11.75
CA GLY A 299 25.09 -11.01 12.03
C GLY A 299 26.28 -10.91 12.98
N SER A 300 26.07 -10.92 14.31
CA SER A 300 27.10 -11.38 15.26
C SER A 300 26.64 -11.47 16.73
N ASN A 301 26.92 -12.65 17.28
CA ASN A 301 27.25 -13.07 18.66
C ASN A 301 27.02 -12.15 19.87
N SER A 302 26.17 -12.69 20.75
CA SER A 302 25.95 -12.44 22.18
C SER A 302 27.18 -12.10 23.03
N ALA A 303 27.06 -11.05 23.87
CA ALA A 303 27.70 -10.96 25.19
C ALA A 303 26.92 -10.02 26.12
N VAL A 304 26.26 -10.60 27.14
CA VAL A 304 25.44 -9.93 28.15
C VAL A 304 26.32 -9.19 29.16
N SER A 305 25.99 -7.92 29.45
CA SER A 305 26.49 -7.19 30.64
C SER A 305 25.31 -6.74 31.49
N ALA A 306 25.21 -7.31 32.69
CA ALA A 306 24.15 -7.04 33.66
C ALA A 306 24.38 -5.69 34.38
N SER A 307 23.45 -4.75 34.23
CA SER A 307 23.24 -3.71 35.23
C SER A 307 21.74 -3.38 35.31
N GLY A 308 21.22 -3.39 36.54
CA GLY A 308 19.80 -3.34 36.82
C GLY A 308 19.20 -1.97 36.54
N ALA A 309 18.27 -1.94 35.59
CA ALA A 309 17.21 -0.95 35.50
C ALA A 309 15.88 -1.70 35.40
N ALA A 310 14.98 -1.47 36.34
CA ALA A 310 13.64 -2.05 36.32
C ALA A 310 12.83 -1.38 35.20
N LEU A 311 12.82 -2.00 34.02
CA LEU A 311 11.98 -1.61 32.89
C LEU A 311 10.58 -2.20 33.08
N GLY A 312 9.59 -1.31 33.24
CA GLY A 312 8.18 -1.69 33.27
C GLY A 312 7.78 -2.34 31.95
N TYR A 313 7.23 -3.56 32.04
CA TYR A 313 6.76 -4.35 30.90
C TYR A 313 5.30 -4.00 30.60
N GLN A 314 5.04 -3.39 29.45
CA GLN A 314 3.70 -3.28 28.89
C GLN A 314 3.73 -3.88 27.50
N ARG A 315 3.13 -5.08 27.36
CA ARG A 315 3.03 -5.79 26.08
C ARG A 315 2.08 -5.01 25.16
N GLN A 316 2.64 -4.22 24.26
CA GLN A 316 1.85 -3.55 23.22
C GLN A 316 1.50 -4.60 22.15
N SER A 317 0.26 -5.07 22.12
CA SER A 317 -0.25 -5.91 21.03
C SER A 317 -1.15 -5.08 20.13
N GLY A 318 -0.80 -4.96 18.85
CA GLY A 318 -1.59 -4.22 17.85
C GLY A 318 -0.84 -4.04 16.53
N PRO A 319 -1.53 -3.62 15.45
CA PRO A 319 -0.88 -3.24 14.21
C PRO A 319 0.12 -2.12 14.52
N MET A 320 1.35 -2.24 14.02
CA MET A 320 2.46 -1.29 14.26
C MET A 320 3.10 -1.31 15.67
N ALA A 321 2.84 -2.36 16.47
CA ALA A 321 3.42 -2.49 17.80
C ALA A 321 4.97 -2.44 17.80
N GLY A 322 5.62 -3.13 16.86
CA GLY A 322 7.09 -3.15 16.73
C GLY A 322 7.70 -1.77 16.47
N ALA A 323 7.13 -1.01 15.53
CA ALA A 323 7.59 0.36 15.26
C ALA A 323 7.35 1.30 16.43
N SER A 324 6.18 1.22 17.11
CA SER A 324 5.91 2.06 18.28
C SER A 324 6.87 1.79 19.45
N ALA A 325 7.29 0.53 19.62
CA ALA A 325 8.26 0.13 20.63
C ALA A 325 9.67 0.62 20.28
N LEU A 326 10.06 0.53 19.01
CA LEU A 326 11.32 1.08 18.51
C LEU A 326 11.38 2.60 18.70
N ILE A 327 10.34 3.34 18.31
CA ILE A 327 10.24 4.80 18.47
C ILE A 327 10.39 5.19 19.95
N SER A 328 9.72 4.46 20.85
CA SER A 328 9.79 4.71 22.29
C SER A 328 11.20 4.49 22.86
N ALA A 329 11.92 3.47 22.37
CA ALA A 329 13.31 3.22 22.75
C ALA A 329 14.26 4.30 22.20
N LEU A 330 14.08 4.73 20.95
CA LEU A 330 14.87 5.80 20.33
C LEU A 330 14.68 7.15 21.04
N ASN A 331 13.45 7.45 21.49
CA ASN A 331 13.13 8.65 22.26
C ASN A 331 13.88 8.72 23.60
N GLN A 332 14.09 7.58 24.27
CA GLN A 332 14.89 7.52 25.50
C GLN A 332 16.39 7.80 25.26
N GLN A 333 16.87 7.58 24.03
CA GLN A 333 18.25 7.86 23.61
C GLN A 333 18.47 9.30 23.12
N GLY A 334 17.43 10.15 23.12
CA GLY A 334 17.55 11.62 23.02
C GLY A 334 17.55 12.19 21.59
N VAL A 335 16.49 11.94 20.80
CA VAL A 335 16.45 12.30 19.38
C VAL A 335 15.12 12.95 18.94
N VAL A 336 15.21 13.97 18.06
CA VAL A 336 14.08 14.65 17.42
C VAL A 336 13.54 13.81 16.26
N GLU A 337 12.28 13.43 16.36
CA GLU A 337 11.52 12.66 15.37
C GLU A 337 10.98 13.58 14.25
N VAL A 338 11.50 13.45 13.03
CA VAL A 338 10.78 13.89 11.82
C VAL A 338 10.20 12.63 11.21
N SER A 339 8.89 12.41 11.43
CA SER A 339 8.20 11.20 11.01
C SER A 339 7.19 11.49 9.90
N ASN A 340 7.53 11.09 8.68
CA ASN A 340 6.59 11.09 7.57
C ASN A 340 5.96 9.71 7.44
N HIS A 341 4.62 9.65 7.33
CA HIS A 341 3.84 8.41 7.37
C HIS A 341 3.03 8.17 6.08
N PRO A 342 3.68 8.01 4.90
CA PRO A 342 2.95 7.69 3.70
C PRO A 342 2.29 6.30 3.81
N ARG A 343 1.03 6.21 3.36
CA ARG A 343 0.30 4.95 3.22
C ARG A 343 -0.06 4.75 1.76
N LEU A 344 0.14 3.54 1.27
CA LEU A 344 -0.19 3.17 -0.10
C LEU A 344 -0.96 1.86 -0.10
N VAL A 345 -1.97 1.75 -0.96
CA VAL A 345 -2.69 0.49 -1.22
C VAL A 345 -2.46 0.12 -2.67
N THR A 346 -2.15 -1.15 -2.90
CA THR A 346 -1.86 -1.66 -4.25
C THR A 346 -2.39 -3.08 -4.41
N LEU A 347 -2.65 -3.47 -5.66
CA LEU A 347 -3.01 -4.84 -5.99
C LEU A 347 -1.76 -5.74 -5.98
N ASN A 348 -2.00 -7.04 -5.82
CA ASN A 348 -0.98 -8.06 -5.86
C ASN A 348 -0.33 -8.10 -7.25
N ASN A 349 1.00 -8.17 -7.27
CA ASN A 349 1.80 -8.17 -8.50
C ASN A 349 1.66 -6.90 -9.35
N GLN A 350 1.19 -5.78 -8.77
CA GLN A 350 1.11 -4.50 -9.44
C GLN A 350 2.04 -3.48 -8.77
N ILE A 351 2.80 -2.76 -9.60
CA ILE A 351 3.64 -1.65 -9.12
C ILE A 351 2.74 -0.47 -8.70
N SER A 352 3.10 0.13 -7.58
CA SER A 352 2.50 1.40 -7.14
C SER A 352 3.60 2.38 -6.74
N LYS A 353 3.33 3.67 -7.00
CA LYS A 353 4.26 4.78 -6.76
C LYS A 353 3.59 5.84 -5.88
N ILE A 354 4.36 6.41 -4.96
CA ILE A 354 3.98 7.61 -4.22
C ILE A 354 5.14 8.63 -4.29
N ILE A 355 4.79 9.90 -4.54
CA ILE A 355 5.73 11.03 -4.63
C ILE A 355 5.20 12.16 -3.75
N LEU A 356 6.04 12.66 -2.87
CA LEU A 356 5.81 13.85 -2.07
C LEU A 356 7.01 14.77 -2.31
N GLU A 357 6.86 15.77 -3.17
CA GLU A 357 7.93 16.68 -3.59
C GLU A 357 7.58 18.13 -3.26
N ASP A 358 8.59 18.87 -2.81
CA ASP A 358 8.63 20.31 -2.66
C ASP A 358 9.51 20.92 -3.75
N ASN A 359 9.01 21.96 -4.40
CA ASN A 359 9.70 22.67 -5.46
C ASN A 359 10.15 24.04 -4.96
N VAL A 360 11.47 24.28 -4.94
CA VAL A 360 12.04 25.58 -4.58
C VAL A 360 12.66 26.22 -5.81
N THR A 361 12.25 27.44 -6.13
CA THR A 361 12.82 28.21 -7.23
C THR A 361 14.06 28.96 -6.77
N TYR A 362 15.07 29.05 -7.64
CA TYR A 362 16.31 29.76 -7.35
C TYR A 362 16.82 30.46 -8.62
N LEU A 363 17.72 31.43 -8.47
CA LEU A 363 18.34 32.11 -9.59
C LEU A 363 19.48 31.26 -10.17
N ALA A 364 19.20 30.47 -11.21
CA ALA A 364 20.19 29.55 -11.80
C ALA A 364 21.24 30.26 -12.66
N SER A 365 20.85 31.37 -13.32
CA SER A 365 21.78 32.17 -14.11
C SER A 365 21.39 33.64 -14.10
N SER A 366 22.41 34.50 -14.11
CA SER A 366 22.30 35.94 -14.21
C SER A 366 23.30 36.40 -15.27
N GLY A 367 22.86 37.24 -16.21
CA GLY A 367 23.69 37.79 -17.27
C GLY A 367 23.16 39.12 -17.77
N THR A 368 23.86 39.73 -18.74
CA THR A 368 23.44 40.98 -19.38
C THR A 368 23.41 40.81 -20.89
N SER A 369 22.31 41.18 -21.54
CA SER A 369 22.23 41.28 -23.00
C SER A 369 22.39 42.73 -23.42
N SER A 370 23.31 43.00 -24.34
CA SER A 370 23.55 44.34 -24.89
C SER A 370 23.13 44.37 -26.35
N THR A 371 22.08 45.11 -26.68
CA THR A 371 21.62 45.31 -28.06
C THR A 371 21.97 46.73 -28.51
N ALA A 372 22.58 46.86 -29.69
CA ALA A 372 23.01 48.16 -30.21
C ALA A 372 21.82 49.14 -30.28
N ASN A 373 22.02 50.37 -29.78
CA ASN A 373 21.06 51.48 -29.72
C ASN A 373 19.85 51.33 -28.77
N VAL A 374 19.72 50.25 -27.99
CA VAL A 374 18.61 50.09 -27.03
C VAL A 374 19.04 49.88 -25.56
N GLY A 375 20.35 49.85 -25.29
CA GLY A 375 20.91 49.76 -23.93
C GLY A 375 21.20 48.32 -23.48
N THR A 376 21.57 48.19 -22.20
CA THR A 376 21.84 46.90 -21.54
C THR A 376 20.59 46.45 -20.79
N SER A 377 20.20 45.19 -20.96
CA SER A 377 19.12 44.55 -20.19
C SER A 377 19.69 43.42 -19.35
N ASP A 378 19.30 43.36 -18.08
CA ASP A 378 19.60 42.23 -17.21
C ASP A 378 18.76 41.02 -17.64
N LEU A 379 19.38 39.85 -17.63
CA LEU A 379 18.79 38.55 -17.95
C LEU A 379 18.88 37.67 -16.70
N LEU A 380 17.75 37.34 -16.11
CA LEU A 380 17.64 36.45 -14.95
C LEU A 380 16.91 35.17 -15.36
N ILE A 381 17.56 34.02 -15.19
CA ILE A 381 17.01 32.71 -15.53
C ILE A 381 16.74 31.94 -14.23
N PRO A 382 15.47 31.68 -13.89
CA PRO A 382 15.15 30.85 -12.73
C PRO A 382 15.42 29.37 -13.01
N GLY A 383 15.90 28.66 -12.00
CA GLY A 383 15.92 27.20 -11.91
C GLY A 383 14.94 26.71 -10.84
N VAL A 384 14.64 25.42 -10.86
CA VAL A 384 13.78 24.76 -9.86
C VAL A 384 14.53 23.55 -9.32
N VAL A 385 14.72 23.49 -8.00
CA VAL A 385 15.20 22.30 -7.32
C VAL A 385 14.02 21.56 -6.71
N ARG A 386 13.93 20.25 -6.97
CA ARG A 386 12.89 19.37 -6.43
C ARG A 386 13.47 18.46 -5.36
N THR A 387 12.91 18.51 -4.17
CA THR A 387 13.31 17.68 -3.02
C THR A 387 12.08 17.06 -2.39
N GLY A 388 12.22 15.88 -1.79
CA GLY A 388 11.10 15.16 -1.21
C GLY A 388 11.30 13.65 -1.18
N PHE A 389 10.20 12.93 -0.99
CA PHE A 389 10.14 11.48 -0.83
C PHE A 389 9.44 10.82 -2.03
N GLU A 390 10.12 9.86 -2.63
CA GLU A 390 9.60 8.98 -3.67
C GLU A 390 9.71 7.54 -3.20
N LEU A 391 8.65 6.75 -3.40
CA LEU A 391 8.63 5.32 -3.14
C LEU A 391 7.87 4.61 -4.25
N TYR A 392 8.51 3.59 -4.79
CA TYR A 392 7.89 2.59 -5.63
C TYR A 392 7.92 1.25 -4.92
N VAL A 393 6.83 0.50 -5.06
CA VAL A 393 6.69 -0.81 -4.44
C VAL A 393 5.94 -1.76 -5.34
N LEU A 394 6.43 -3.00 -5.38
CA LEU A 394 5.82 -4.13 -6.06
C LEU A 394 5.65 -5.25 -5.03
N PRO A 395 4.43 -5.48 -4.51
CA PRO A 395 4.17 -6.57 -3.60
C PRO A 395 3.74 -7.84 -4.34
N LYS A 396 4.10 -8.98 -3.76
CA LYS A 396 3.60 -10.30 -4.15
C LYS A 396 3.18 -11.07 -2.91
N VAL A 397 1.89 -11.37 -2.79
CA VAL A 397 1.32 -12.15 -1.69
C VAL A 397 1.48 -13.65 -1.98
N ALA A 398 2.15 -14.36 -1.07
CA ALA A 398 2.30 -15.81 -1.13
C ALA A 398 2.31 -16.40 0.29
N ASN A 399 1.51 -17.45 0.53
CA ASN A 399 1.51 -18.20 1.81
C ASN A 399 1.35 -17.33 3.07
N GLY A 400 0.54 -16.26 3.02
CA GLY A 400 0.34 -15.33 4.15
C GLY A 400 1.51 -14.37 4.42
N GLN A 401 2.53 -14.38 3.55
CA GLN A 401 3.64 -13.44 3.55
C GLN A 401 3.57 -12.55 2.31
N VAL A 402 4.19 -11.38 2.42
CA VAL A 402 4.31 -10.40 1.33
C VAL A 402 5.77 -10.30 0.94
N LEU A 403 6.08 -10.75 -0.27
CA LEU A 403 7.35 -10.48 -0.93
C LEU A 403 7.29 -9.05 -1.49
N LEU A 404 8.10 -8.16 -0.95
CA LEU A 404 8.15 -6.75 -1.33
C LEU A 404 9.42 -6.49 -2.13
N GLN A 405 9.27 -5.88 -3.30
CA GLN A 405 10.36 -5.22 -4.00
C GLN A 405 10.12 -3.72 -3.93
N LEU A 406 11.10 -2.98 -3.42
CA LEU A 406 10.98 -1.55 -3.15
C LEU A 406 12.13 -0.75 -3.73
N SER A 407 11.81 0.47 -4.16
CA SER A 407 12.76 1.49 -4.57
C SER A 407 12.31 2.82 -3.98
N THR A 408 13.13 3.47 -3.17
CA THR A 408 12.78 4.76 -2.57
C THR A 408 13.92 5.76 -2.71
N SER A 409 13.57 7.04 -2.85
CA SER A 409 14.47 8.18 -2.89
C SER A 409 13.95 9.24 -1.92
N LEU A 410 14.73 9.55 -0.89
CA LEU A 410 14.52 10.68 0.00
C LEU A 410 15.50 11.79 -0.37
N SER A 411 15.01 13.01 -0.52
CA SER A 411 15.83 14.18 -0.81
C SER A 411 15.40 15.38 0.01
N ASP A 412 16.36 16.20 0.39
CA ASP A 412 16.15 17.39 1.22
C ASP A 412 17.05 18.55 0.74
N LEU A 413 16.54 19.78 0.83
CA LEU A 413 17.26 20.99 0.45
C LEU A 413 17.99 21.54 1.68
N ARG A 414 19.33 21.47 1.67
CA ARG A 414 20.15 21.88 2.82
C ARG A 414 20.33 23.39 2.91
N SER A 415 20.71 24.01 1.81
CA SER A 415 20.91 25.45 1.71
C SER A 415 20.82 25.89 0.25
N ILE A 416 20.62 27.18 0.05
CA ILE A 416 20.84 27.84 -1.24
C ILE A 416 21.94 28.85 -0.99
N ASP A 417 23.12 28.60 -1.53
CA ASP A 417 24.26 29.48 -1.36
C ASP A 417 24.29 30.51 -2.49
N GLU A 418 24.74 31.73 -2.21
CA GLU A 418 24.93 32.75 -3.23
C GLU A 418 26.38 32.76 -3.71
N VAL A 419 26.58 32.67 -5.03
CA VAL A 419 27.89 32.84 -5.66
C VAL A 419 27.87 34.12 -6.47
N ARG A 420 28.88 34.97 -6.27
CA ARG A 420 29.01 36.28 -6.92
C ARG A 420 30.17 36.29 -7.89
N SER A 421 29.95 36.84 -9.08
CA SER A 421 30.99 37.09 -10.09
C SER A 421 30.81 38.50 -10.65
N GLY A 422 31.58 39.45 -10.13
CA GLY A 422 31.38 40.88 -10.41
C GLY A 422 30.07 41.39 -9.78
N GLU A 423 29.20 41.99 -10.58
CA GLU A 423 27.88 42.51 -10.17
C GLU A 423 26.76 41.46 -10.30
N MET A 424 27.08 40.30 -10.88
CA MET A 424 26.14 39.20 -11.08
C MET A 424 26.10 38.26 -9.87
N ILE A 425 24.90 37.82 -9.50
CA ILE A 425 24.66 36.88 -8.41
C ILE A 425 23.93 35.66 -8.99
N ILE A 426 24.39 34.47 -8.64
CA ILE A 426 23.66 33.21 -8.87
C ILE A 426 23.41 32.51 -7.54
N GLN A 427 22.41 31.65 -7.52
CA GLN A 427 22.06 30.81 -6.38
C GLN A 427 22.38 29.36 -6.71
N THR A 428 23.06 28.66 -5.80
CA THR A 428 23.43 27.25 -5.96
C THR A 428 22.81 26.44 -4.83
N PRO A 429 21.73 25.68 -5.08
CA PRO A 429 21.11 24.82 -4.08
C PRO A 429 22.01 23.63 -3.75
N GLN A 430 22.20 23.34 -2.46
CA GLN A 430 22.80 22.12 -1.97
C GLN A 430 21.71 21.15 -1.52
N THR A 431 21.64 19.95 -2.11
CA THR A 431 20.67 18.92 -1.71
C THR A 431 21.34 17.71 -1.07
N SER A 432 20.63 17.05 -0.18
CA SER A 432 20.94 15.72 0.33
C SER A 432 20.03 14.73 -0.36
N ARG A 433 20.54 13.58 -0.83
CA ARG A 433 19.69 12.52 -1.39
C ARG A 433 20.12 11.16 -0.86
N LYS A 434 19.16 10.33 -0.47
CA LYS A 434 19.32 8.97 0.06
C LYS A 434 18.41 8.06 -0.78
N LYS A 435 18.98 7.09 -1.51
CA LYS A 435 18.23 6.15 -2.34
C LYS A 435 18.39 4.73 -1.81
N PHE A 436 17.32 3.94 -1.81
CA PHE A 436 17.32 2.55 -1.36
C PHE A 436 16.62 1.66 -2.39
N PHE A 437 17.20 0.50 -2.68
CA PHE A 437 16.60 -0.54 -3.51
C PHE A 437 16.78 -1.90 -2.84
N MET A 438 15.69 -2.65 -2.64
CA MET A 438 15.80 -3.99 -2.06
C MET A 438 14.60 -4.89 -2.36
N LYS A 439 14.79 -6.19 -2.07
CA LYS A 439 13.75 -7.21 -2.06
C LYS A 439 13.74 -7.87 -0.68
N ALA A 440 12.58 -7.99 -0.07
CA ALA A 440 12.43 -8.58 1.25
C ALA A 440 11.14 -9.40 1.34
N ILE A 441 11.12 -10.41 2.21
CA ILE A 441 9.91 -11.14 2.59
C ILE A 441 9.50 -10.62 3.96
N VAL A 442 8.24 -10.21 4.11
CA VAL A 442 7.70 -9.68 5.35
C VAL A 442 6.37 -10.37 5.62
N ALA A 443 6.11 -10.83 6.84
CA ALA A 443 4.82 -11.41 7.17
C ALA A 443 3.72 -10.33 7.28
N ASP A 444 2.47 -10.75 7.23
CA ASP A 444 1.34 -9.84 7.44
C ASP A 444 1.44 -9.13 8.79
N GLN A 445 1.31 -7.80 8.79
CA GLN A 445 1.34 -6.92 9.97
C GLN A 445 2.68 -6.88 10.73
N GLU A 446 3.73 -7.50 10.20
CA GLU A 446 5.09 -7.36 10.74
C GLU A 446 5.80 -6.15 10.12
N THR A 447 6.71 -5.56 10.89
CA THR A 447 7.45 -4.38 10.42
C THR A 447 8.86 -4.78 10.01
N LEU A 448 9.17 -4.56 8.73
CA LEU A 448 10.54 -4.58 8.23
C LEU A 448 11.23 -3.26 8.57
N LEU A 449 12.34 -3.34 9.29
CA LEU A 449 13.21 -2.22 9.57
C LEU A 449 14.37 -2.20 8.57
N ILE A 450 14.55 -1.05 7.93
CA ILE A 450 15.68 -0.73 7.08
C ILE A 450 16.45 0.41 7.77
N SER A 451 17.57 0.08 8.39
CA SER A 451 18.59 1.03 8.88
C SER A 451 19.75 1.03 7.89
N GLY A 452 20.54 2.11 7.78
CA GLY A 452 21.85 1.95 7.12
C GLY A 452 22.53 3.15 6.47
N LEU A 453 22.14 4.40 6.75
CA LEU A 453 23.00 5.53 6.35
C LEU A 453 23.32 6.42 7.54
N GLU A 454 24.51 6.19 8.07
CA GLU A 454 25.19 7.08 9.01
C GLU A 454 25.70 8.31 8.25
N ASN A 455 25.33 9.50 8.70
CA ASN A 455 25.90 10.75 8.22
C ASN A 455 26.56 11.50 9.37
N SER A 456 27.90 11.54 9.39
CA SER A 456 28.67 12.28 10.39
C SER A 456 29.29 13.52 9.75
N ARG A 457 28.82 14.71 10.14
CA ARG A 457 29.40 15.99 9.72
C ARG A 457 30.21 16.62 10.86
N GLN A 458 31.43 17.04 10.56
CA GLN A 458 32.28 17.81 11.46
C GLN A 458 32.48 19.20 10.84
N GLN A 459 31.92 20.23 11.47
CA GLN A 459 32.09 21.61 11.02
C GLN A 459 33.05 22.33 11.97
N TRP A 460 34.15 22.82 11.40
CA TRP A 460 35.20 23.55 12.12
C TRP A 460 34.95 25.04 11.96
N GLU A 461 34.35 25.69 12.96
CA GLU A 461 34.13 27.13 12.94
C GLU A 461 35.20 27.83 13.79
N GLN A 462 36.20 28.40 13.11
CA GLN A 462 37.25 29.17 13.76
C GLN A 462 36.84 30.65 13.79
N ASN A 463 36.20 31.06 14.88
CA ASN A 463 35.87 32.47 15.07
C ASN A 463 37.13 33.24 15.51
N SER A 464 37.92 33.70 14.54
CA SER A 464 39.12 34.49 14.80
C SER A 464 38.76 35.97 14.95
N SER A 465 38.47 36.39 16.18
CA SER A 465 38.48 37.83 16.51
C SER A 465 39.92 38.32 16.69
N PHE A 466 40.18 39.60 16.38
CA PHE A 466 41.50 40.26 16.50
C PHE A 466 41.94 40.24 17.98
N GLY A 467 42.81 39.28 18.34
CA GLY A 467 43.29 39.05 19.72
C GLY A 467 43.12 37.62 20.25
N SER A 468 42.44 36.72 19.53
CA SER A 468 42.17 35.34 19.97
C SER A 468 43.42 34.44 20.10
N TRP A 469 44.55 34.80 19.50
CA TRP A 469 45.82 34.08 19.63
C TRP A 469 46.48 34.25 21.01
N LEU A 470 46.12 35.30 21.77
CA LEU A 470 46.73 35.65 23.05
C LEU A 470 45.95 35.15 24.27
N LEU A 471 44.64 34.89 24.14
CA LEU A 471 43.73 34.55 25.24
C LEU A 471 43.10 33.14 25.14
N GLY A 472 43.61 32.29 24.26
CA GLY A 472 43.07 30.94 24.05
C GLY A 472 41.70 30.98 23.37
N GLY A 473 41.70 31.10 22.04
CA GLY A 473 40.48 31.03 21.25
C GLY A 473 39.63 29.80 21.59
N LYS A 474 38.34 30.00 21.87
CA LYS A 474 37.39 28.92 22.12
C LYS A 474 37.09 28.22 20.79
N ARG A 475 37.68 27.04 20.58
CA ARG A 475 37.32 26.15 19.47
C ARG A 475 35.99 25.47 19.78
N GLN A 476 34.93 25.89 19.10
CA GLN A 476 33.64 25.22 19.21
C GLN A 476 33.56 24.17 18.11
N ASN A 477 33.50 22.89 18.52
CA ASN A 477 33.35 21.76 17.61
C ASN A 477 31.86 21.43 17.53
N HIS A 478 31.24 21.63 16.38
CA HIS A 478 29.86 21.21 16.15
C HIS A 478 29.89 19.92 15.32
N ARG A 479 29.62 18.79 15.99
CA ARG A 479 29.50 17.48 15.35
C ARG A 479 28.03 17.12 15.32
N GLN A 480 27.47 17.03 14.12
CA GLN A 480 26.11 16.55 13.91
C GLN A 480 26.19 15.18 13.27
N HIS A 481 25.51 14.23 13.89
CA HIS A 481 25.41 12.87 13.42
C HIS A 481 23.92 12.56 13.26
N SER A 482 23.52 12.06 12.09
CA SER A 482 22.15 11.61 11.85
C SER A 482 22.13 10.22 11.21
N GLU A 483 21.13 9.43 11.59
CA GLU A 483 20.82 8.12 11.02
C GLU A 483 19.39 8.13 10.50
N THR A 484 19.13 7.54 9.34
CA THR A 484 17.76 7.42 8.79
C THR A 484 17.30 5.98 8.86
N LEU A 485 16.10 5.80 9.42
CA LEU A 485 15.40 4.54 9.54
C LEU A 485 14.16 4.57 8.64
N LEU A 486 13.94 3.48 7.92
CA LEU A 486 12.76 3.25 7.11
C LEU A 486 12.05 2.01 7.63
N LEU A 487 10.83 2.18 8.12
CA LEU A 487 9.97 1.10 8.61
C LEU A 487 8.90 0.84 7.57
N LEU A 488 8.70 -0.43 7.23
CA LEU A 488 7.70 -0.86 6.26
C LEU A 488 6.84 -1.96 6.87
N THR A 489 5.53 -1.72 6.93
CA THR A 489 4.59 -2.68 7.49
C THR A 489 3.52 -2.99 6.43
N PRO A 490 3.62 -4.14 5.74
CA PRO A 490 2.57 -4.58 4.83
C PRO A 490 1.40 -5.17 5.62
N ARG A 491 0.19 -4.98 5.07
CA ARG A 491 -1.05 -5.56 5.55
C ARG A 491 -1.84 -6.08 4.37
N ILE A 492 -2.14 -7.38 4.38
CA ILE A 492 -2.98 -8.02 3.38
C ILE A 492 -4.44 -7.61 3.67
N LEU A 493 -5.10 -7.05 2.67
CA LEU A 493 -6.51 -6.70 2.73
C LEU A 493 -7.31 -7.83 2.07
N ASN A 494 -8.26 -8.39 2.80
CA ASN A 494 -9.21 -9.34 2.25
C ASN A 494 -10.28 -8.56 1.47
N ALA A 495 -10.22 -8.62 0.14
CA ALA A 495 -11.35 -8.18 -0.70
C ALA A 495 -12.49 -9.20 -0.55
N GLY A 496 -13.73 -8.73 -0.52
CA GLY A 496 -14.89 -9.62 -0.62
C GLY A 496 -14.85 -10.38 -1.95
N ALA A 497 -15.24 -11.65 -1.96
CA ALA A 497 -15.27 -12.46 -3.17
C ALA A 497 -16.10 -11.76 -4.25
N MET A 498 -15.50 -11.49 -5.41
CA MET A 498 -16.25 -11.13 -6.61
C MET A 498 -16.73 -12.44 -7.24
N LEU A 499 -18.05 -12.61 -7.31
CA LEU A 499 -18.74 -13.76 -7.91
C LEU A 499 -18.93 -13.53 -9.40
#